data_AF-A0A3B8L3Y3-F1
#
_entry.id   AF-A0A3B8L3Y3-F1
#
_cell.length_a   1.000
_cell.length_b   1.000
_cell.length_c   1.000
_cell.angle_alpha   90.00
_cell.angle_beta   90.00
_cell.angle_gamma   90.00
#
_symmetry.space_group_name_H-M   'P 1'
#
loop_
_entity.id
_entity.type
_entity.pdbx_description
1 polymer ?
#
loop_
_entity_poly.entity_id
_entity_poly.type
_entity_poly.pdbx_seq_one_letter_code
_entity_poly.pdbx_strand_id
1 'polypeptide(L)'
;FKEQFAKAAGTRFGSGWAWLSVGSDGLVVESTPNQDSPLSEGRTPILGLDVWEHAYYLNYQNRRPDYVQAFFNVVNWDEVARRHAAATA
;
A
#
# COMPACT_ATOMS: atom_id res chain seq x y z
N PHE A 1 8.07 6.83 6.94
CA PHE A 1 7.10 5.85 6.40
C PHE A 1 5.90 6.52 5.72
N LYS A 2 4.96 7.17 6.45
CA LYS A 2 3.71 7.70 5.85
C LYS A 2 3.92 8.56 4.61
N GLU A 3 4.92 9.46 4.62
CA GLU A 3 5.27 10.29 3.46
C GLU A 3 5.69 9.46 2.23
N GLN A 4 6.59 8.49 2.41
CA GLN A 4 7.03 7.61 1.33
C GLN A 4 5.88 6.76 0.78
N PHE A 5 5.04 6.22 1.66
CA PHE A 5 3.87 5.43 1.27
C PHE A 5 2.84 6.29 0.53
N ALA A 6 2.56 7.50 1.04
CA ALA A 6 1.67 8.44 0.38
C ALA A 6 2.19 8.87 -0.99
N LYS A 7 3.51 9.06 -1.13
CA LYS A 7 4.17 9.32 -2.41
C LYS A 7 3.96 8.14 -3.36
N ALA A 8 4.25 6.91 -2.94
CA ALA A 8 4.07 5.71 -3.77
C ALA A 8 2.62 5.53 -4.27
N ALA A 9 1.64 5.77 -3.39
CA ALA A 9 0.22 5.74 -3.72
C ALA A 9 -0.19 6.89 -4.66
N GLY A 10 0.29 8.09 -4.40
CA GLY A 10 -0.02 9.29 -5.17
C GLY A 10 0.58 9.27 -6.58
N THR A 11 1.80 8.75 -6.74
CA THR A 11 2.52 8.73 -8.03
C THR A 11 2.30 7.47 -8.87
N ARG A 12 1.55 6.47 -8.37
CA ARG A 12 1.15 5.31 -9.18
C ARG A 12 0.24 5.75 -10.31
N PHE A 13 0.77 5.85 -11.52
CA PHE A 13 -0.02 6.22 -12.69
C PHE A 13 -0.98 5.09 -13.09
N GLY A 14 -2.24 5.44 -13.38
CA GLY A 14 -3.30 4.47 -13.67
C GLY A 14 -3.76 3.67 -12.44
N SER A 15 -4.21 2.45 -12.69
CA SER A 15 -4.66 1.48 -11.69
C SER A 15 -3.50 0.76 -11.02
N GLY A 16 -3.65 0.43 -9.75
CA GLY A 16 -2.63 -0.34 -9.02
C GLY A 16 -2.76 -0.22 -7.51
N TRP A 17 -1.67 -0.54 -6.84
CA TRP A 17 -1.59 -0.62 -5.38
C TRP A 17 -0.31 0.04 -4.85
N ALA A 18 -0.37 0.57 -3.63
CA ALA A 18 0.81 0.90 -2.85
C ALA A 18 0.98 -0.11 -1.70
N TRP A 19 2.21 -0.52 -1.43
CA TRP A 19 2.51 -1.60 -0.49
C TRP A 19 3.58 -1.18 0.52
N LEU A 20 3.46 -1.72 1.73
CA LEU A 20 4.58 -1.95 2.64
C LEU A 20 4.82 -3.45 2.64
N SER A 21 6.02 -3.86 2.26
CA SER A 21 6.42 -5.26 2.14
C SER A 21 7.65 -5.54 2.99
N VAL A 22 7.82 -6.81 3.37
CA VAL A 22 9.05 -7.36 3.91
C VAL A 22 9.83 -8.00 2.76
N GLY A 23 11.05 -7.52 2.51
CA GLY A 23 12.02 -8.11 1.59
C GLY A 23 13.26 -8.63 2.33
N SER A 24 14.27 -9.09 1.57
CA SER A 24 15.53 -9.62 2.14
C SER A 24 16.28 -8.60 3.00
N ASP A 25 16.20 -7.32 2.64
CA ASP A 25 16.93 -6.23 3.30
C ASP A 25 16.07 -5.49 4.34
N GLY A 26 14.91 -6.05 4.69
CA GLY A 26 13.94 -5.46 5.63
C GLY A 26 12.71 -4.86 4.96
N LEU A 27 12.16 -3.80 5.55
CA LEU A 27 10.92 -3.17 5.10
C LEU A 27 11.13 -2.29 3.85
N VAL A 28 10.25 -2.44 2.87
CA VAL A 28 10.24 -1.66 1.63
C VAL A 28 8.86 -1.06 1.35
N VAL A 29 8.85 0.19 0.90
CA VAL A 29 7.66 0.85 0.34
C VAL A 29 7.74 0.81 -1.17
N GLU A 30 6.69 0.33 -1.82
CA GLU A 30 6.65 0.14 -3.27
C GLU A 30 5.23 0.34 -3.82
N SER A 31 5.09 0.28 -5.15
CA SER A 31 3.79 0.22 -5.79
C SER A 31 3.83 -0.70 -7.00
N THR A 32 2.71 -1.34 -7.31
CA THR A 32 2.57 -2.24 -8.46
C THR A 32 1.44 -1.76 -9.38
N PRO A 33 1.55 -1.96 -10.70
CA PRO A 33 0.44 -1.69 -11.61
C PRO A 33 -0.63 -2.79 -11.53
N ASN A 34 -1.87 -2.42 -11.82
CA ASN A 34 -2.99 -3.36 -11.94
C ASN A 34 -3.15 -4.28 -10.71
N GLN A 35 -3.04 -5.60 -10.91
CA GLN A 35 -3.13 -6.62 -9.86
C GLN A 35 -1.79 -7.35 -9.63
N ASP A 36 -0.69 -6.79 -10.14
CA ASP A 36 0.64 -7.32 -9.86
C ASP A 36 0.91 -7.20 -8.35
N SER A 37 1.67 -8.15 -7.79
CA SER A 37 1.86 -8.28 -6.34
C SER A 37 3.33 -8.41 -6.00
N PRO A 38 3.82 -7.77 -4.91
CA PRO A 38 5.19 -7.98 -4.43
C PRO A 38 5.56 -9.46 -4.18
N LEU A 39 4.55 -10.32 -3.99
CA LEU A 39 4.74 -11.78 -3.87
C LEU A 39 5.46 -12.38 -5.09
N SER A 40 5.19 -11.89 -6.31
CA SER A 40 5.88 -12.39 -7.51
C SER A 40 7.36 -11.99 -7.55
N GLU A 41 7.75 -11.01 -6.75
CA GLU A 41 9.12 -10.52 -6.62
C GLU A 41 9.80 -11.04 -5.34
N GLY A 42 9.21 -12.07 -4.69
CA GLY A 42 9.76 -12.69 -3.49
C GLY A 42 9.63 -11.85 -2.22
N ARG A 43 8.79 -10.80 -2.22
CA ARG A 43 8.55 -9.94 -1.07
C ARG A 43 7.17 -10.22 -0.47
N THR A 44 7.05 -10.07 0.84
CA THR A 44 5.80 -10.35 1.56
C THR A 44 5.06 -9.05 1.89
N PRO A 45 3.96 -8.71 1.20
CA PRO A 45 3.19 -7.51 1.51
C PRO A 45 2.48 -7.64 2.87
N ILE A 46 2.65 -6.65 3.74
CA ILE A 46 2.07 -6.61 5.10
C ILE A 46 1.04 -5.50 5.28
N LEU A 47 1.03 -4.49 4.40
CA LEU A 47 0.00 -3.47 4.26
C LEU A 47 -0.15 -3.10 2.80
N GLY A 48 -1.39 -2.95 2.33
CA GLY A 48 -1.71 -2.53 0.97
C GLY A 48 -2.76 -1.42 0.94
N LEU A 49 -2.64 -0.51 -0.02
CA LEU A 49 -3.64 0.50 -0.36
C LEU A 49 -4.03 0.36 -1.84
N ASP A 50 -5.30 0.04 -2.08
CA ASP A 50 -5.90 0.04 -3.42
C ASP A 50 -6.01 1.49 -3.93
N VAL A 51 -5.36 1.80 -5.04
CA VAL A 51 -5.45 3.10 -5.73
C VAL A 51 -6.09 3.00 -7.11
N TRP A 52 -6.82 1.92 -7.39
CA TRP A 52 -7.79 1.89 -8.47
C TRP A 52 -8.89 2.92 -8.21
N GLU A 53 -9.38 3.57 -9.26
CA GLU A 53 -10.39 4.63 -9.10
C GLU A 53 -11.66 4.11 -8.41
N HIS A 54 -12.07 2.87 -8.65
CA HIS A 54 -13.23 2.27 -7.98
C HIS A 54 -13.13 2.28 -6.45
N ALA A 55 -11.92 2.34 -5.87
CA ALA A 55 -11.72 2.30 -4.43
C ALA A 55 -12.06 3.64 -3.75
N TYR A 56 -12.03 4.74 -4.50
CA TYR A 56 -12.17 6.09 -3.92
C TYR A 56 -13.08 7.04 -4.68
N TYR A 57 -13.41 6.78 -5.94
CA TYR A 57 -13.98 7.80 -6.83
C TYR A 57 -15.32 8.37 -6.34
N LEU A 58 -16.19 7.54 -5.76
CA LEU A 58 -17.50 7.98 -5.29
C LEU A 58 -17.42 9.08 -4.20
N ASN A 59 -16.41 9.01 -3.32
CA ASN A 59 -16.25 9.96 -2.21
C ASN A 59 -15.19 11.04 -2.48
N TYR A 60 -14.16 10.72 -3.27
CA TYR A 60 -12.98 11.58 -3.45
C TYR A 60 -12.78 12.08 -4.88
N GLN A 61 -13.45 11.49 -5.87
CA GLN A 61 -13.29 11.83 -7.30
C GLN A 61 -11.81 11.83 -7.70
N ASN A 62 -11.27 12.92 -8.25
CA ASN A 62 -9.85 13.04 -8.62
C ASN A 62 -8.91 13.28 -7.42
N ARG A 63 -9.43 13.43 -6.20
CA ARG A 63 -8.65 13.76 -4.99
C ARG A 63 -8.08 12.51 -4.34
N ARG A 64 -7.30 11.73 -5.10
CA ARG A 64 -6.54 10.60 -4.57
C ARG A 64 -5.69 10.96 -3.33
N PRO A 65 -5.03 12.13 -3.26
CA PRO A 65 -4.28 12.52 -2.05
C PRO A 65 -5.14 12.54 -0.78
N ASP A 66 -6.39 13.03 -0.85
CA ASP A 66 -7.30 13.07 0.30
C ASP A 66 -7.66 11.65 0.77
N TYR A 67 -7.95 10.75 -0.17
CA TYR A 67 -8.20 9.33 0.12
C TYR A 67 -7.00 8.65 0.79
N VAL A 68 -5.79 8.90 0.29
CA VAL A 68 -4.54 8.37 0.86
C VAL A 68 -4.33 8.89 2.29
N GLN A 69 -4.65 10.16 2.58
CA GLN A 69 -4.56 10.67 3.95
C GLN A 69 -5.62 10.04 4.86
N ALA A 70 -6.85 9.87 4.38
CA ALA A 70 -7.93 9.24 5.13
C ALA A 70 -7.63 7.77 5.46
N PHE A 71 -6.98 7.05 4.54
CA PHE A 71 -6.58 5.66 4.74
C PHE A 71 -5.78 5.45 6.03
N PHE A 72 -4.85 6.35 6.37
CA PHE A 72 -4.03 6.21 7.58
C PHE A 72 -4.83 6.26 8.89
N ASN A 73 -6.08 6.71 8.88
CA ASN A 73 -6.96 6.73 10.05
C ASN A 73 -7.66 5.39 10.30
N VAL A 74 -7.68 4.50 9.30
CA VAL A 74 -8.43 3.22 9.35
C VAL A 74 -7.54 1.99 9.25
N VAL A 75 -6.22 2.16 9.19
CA VAL A 75 -5.27 1.03 9.18
C VAL A 75 -5.37 0.26 10.49
N ASN A 76 -5.61 -1.05 10.39
CA ASN A 76 -5.49 -1.97 11.51
C ASN A 76 -4.01 -2.33 11.73
N TRP A 77 -3.34 -1.60 12.62
CA TRP A 77 -1.92 -1.79 12.90
C TRP A 77 -1.61 -3.10 13.61
N ASP A 78 -2.52 -3.67 14.39
CA ASP A 78 -2.33 -4.97 15.04
C ASP A 78 -2.22 -6.09 14.01
N GLU A 79 -3.04 -6.04 12.96
CA GLU A 79 -2.95 -7.00 11.85
C GLU A 79 -1.66 -6.81 11.02
N VAL A 80 -1.24 -5.56 10.77
CA VAL A 80 0.04 -5.28 10.10
C VAL A 80 1.21 -5.83 10.93
N ALA A 81 1.19 -5.64 12.25
CA ALA A 81 2.20 -6.15 13.17
C ALA A 81 2.24 -7.69 13.19
N ARG A 82 1.07 -8.35 13.20
CA ARG A 82 0.96 -9.81 13.11
C ARG A 82 1.55 -10.35 11.80
N ARG A 83 1.25 -9.70 10.66
CA ARG A 83 1.79 -10.05 9.34
C ARG A 83 3.30 -9.85 9.27
N HIS A 84 3.79 -8.73 9.81
CA HIS A 84 5.22 -8.46 9.91
C HIS A 84 5.93 -9.55 10.70
N ALA A 85 5.45 -9.88 11.90
CA ALA A 85 6.04 -10.92 12.73
C ALA A 85 6.08 -12.29 12.02
N ALA A 86 5.02 -12.66 11.30
CA ALA A 86 4.97 -13.89 10.52
C ALA A 86 5.92 -13.89 9.31
N ALA A 87 6.19 -12.73 8.71
CA ALA A 87 7.08 -12.59 7.56
C ALA A 87 8.56 -12.51 7.93
N THR A 88 8.88 -12.23 9.21
CA THR A 88 10.25 -12.12 9.74
C THR A 88 10.65 -13.28 10.66
N ALA A 89 9.75 -14.24 10.87
CA ALA A 89 10.01 -15.46 11.64
C ALA A 89 10.77 -16.49 10.80
#